data_AF-A0AAD9QCT7-F1
#
_entry.id   AF-A0AAD9QCT7-F1
#
_cell.length_a   1.000
_cell.length_b   1.000
_cell.length_c   1.000
_cell.angle_alpha   90.00
_cell.angle_beta   90.00
_cell.angle_gamma   90.00
#
_symmetry.space_group_name_H-M   'P 1'
#
loop_
_entity.id
_entity.type
_entity.pdbx_description
1 polymer ?
#
loop_
_entity_poly.entity_id
_entity_poly.type
_entity_poly.pdbx_seq_one_letter_code
_entity_poly.pdbx_strand_id
1 'polypeptide(L)'
;MPPKVENIATLIAKRDIAIASLDELYEEFNMLYQGEPELIALENVYKEIAIRFRSVKKQQTTIAERLIESGETESAEMSANKQIGDKVKSDYFKCSERFIVYKKKCYAEKKPSSDHKKLEAMTCAVTKMADVLSSQRNTNHGLEKLSVPNWDGIRKNYATWKCEFNYWMEKYKQDKDEQLQRLRKALPKNSFWANQVRPSQTIDQAWKILDTEFGDQRKLMDGLLKEITNLKPIKSDSTSLSRYAATILGFVSIWSKSVVR
;
A
#
# COMPACT_ATOMS: atom_id res chain seq x y z
N MET A 1 -25.61 30.33 5.03
CA MET A 1 -26.51 29.18 4.78
C MET A 1 -26.09 28.05 5.69
N PRO A 2 -27.00 27.45 6.47
CA PRO A 2 -26.68 26.21 7.17
C PRO A 2 -26.41 25.10 6.15
N PRO A 3 -25.52 24.13 6.44
CA PRO A 3 -25.29 23.01 5.54
C PRO A 3 -26.60 22.25 5.33
N LYS A 4 -26.95 21.96 4.08
CA LYS A 4 -28.08 21.08 3.77
C LYS A 4 -27.78 19.70 4.36
N VAL A 5 -28.52 19.33 5.40
CA VAL A 5 -28.49 17.98 5.95
C VAL A 5 -28.99 17.04 4.85
N GLU A 6 -28.17 16.05 4.47
CA GLU A 6 -28.60 15.04 3.50
C GLU A 6 -29.77 14.24 4.07
N ASN A 7 -30.83 14.12 3.28
CA ASN A 7 -32.01 13.33 3.65
C ASN A 7 -31.66 11.83 3.67
N ILE A 8 -32.35 11.06 4.52
CA ILE A 8 -32.18 9.62 4.73
C ILE A 8 -32.32 8.85 3.41
N ALA A 9 -33.29 9.21 2.56
CA ALA A 9 -33.45 8.60 1.24
C ALA A 9 -32.20 8.73 0.35
N THR A 10 -31.52 9.87 0.40
CA THR A 10 -30.26 10.09 -0.35
C THR A 10 -29.13 9.24 0.20
N LEU A 11 -29.05 9.09 1.53
CA LEU A 11 -28.05 8.24 2.18
C LEU A 11 -28.27 6.76 1.82
N ILE A 12 -29.52 6.30 1.80
CA ILE A 12 -29.92 4.96 1.37
C ILE A 12 -29.50 4.72 -0.08
N ALA A 13 -29.85 5.62 -1.01
CA ALA A 13 -29.48 5.49 -2.41
C ALA A 13 -27.96 5.39 -2.61
N LYS A 14 -27.17 6.20 -1.89
CA LYS A 14 -25.70 6.12 -1.93
C LYS A 14 -25.15 4.81 -1.38
N ARG A 15 -25.76 4.27 -0.33
CA ARG A 15 -25.42 2.95 0.22
C ARG A 15 -25.69 1.87 -0.82
N ASP A 16 -26.83 1.90 -1.47
CA ASP A 16 -27.23 0.87 -2.42
C ASP A 16 -26.34 0.85 -3.66
N ILE A 17 -25.92 2.02 -4.16
CA ILE A 17 -24.90 2.13 -5.21
C ILE A 17 -23.56 1.54 -4.75
N ALA A 18 -23.15 1.80 -3.50
CA ALA A 18 -21.90 1.26 -2.96
C ALA A 18 -21.98 -0.26 -2.76
N ILE A 19 -23.16 -0.80 -2.43
CA ILE A 19 -23.41 -2.24 -2.36
C ILE A 19 -23.33 -2.86 -3.75
N ALA A 20 -23.97 -2.27 -4.77
CA ALA A 20 -23.88 -2.77 -6.14
C ALA A 20 -22.43 -2.84 -6.64
N SER A 21 -21.63 -1.79 -6.37
CA SER A 21 -20.20 -1.79 -6.67
C SER A 21 -19.41 -2.85 -5.87
N LEU A 22 -19.84 -3.17 -4.64
CA LEU A 22 -19.23 -4.24 -3.85
C LEU A 22 -19.60 -5.63 -4.40
N ASP A 23 -20.82 -5.81 -4.87
CA ASP A 23 -21.29 -7.05 -5.51
C ASP A 23 -20.53 -7.32 -6.82
N GLU A 24 -20.27 -6.29 -7.63
CA GLU A 24 -19.41 -6.39 -8.82
C GLU A 24 -18.00 -6.91 -8.47
N LEU A 25 -17.40 -6.42 -7.38
CA LEU A 25 -16.09 -6.88 -6.91
C LEU A 25 -16.14 -8.34 -6.41
N TYR A 26 -17.24 -8.77 -5.78
CA TYR A 26 -17.41 -10.17 -5.39
C TYR A 26 -17.48 -11.08 -6.62
N GLU A 27 -18.16 -10.66 -7.68
CA GLU A 27 -18.19 -11.42 -8.93
C GLU A 27 -16.83 -11.48 -9.61
N GLU A 28 -16.09 -10.37 -9.65
CA GLU A 28 -14.71 -10.35 -10.15
C GLU A 28 -13.81 -11.29 -9.33
N PHE A 29 -13.91 -11.24 -8.01
CA PHE A 29 -13.18 -12.15 -7.13
C PHE A 29 -13.52 -13.62 -7.42
N ASN A 30 -14.80 -13.95 -7.59
CA ASN A 30 -15.23 -15.31 -7.90
C ASN A 30 -14.72 -15.77 -9.27
N MET A 31 -14.81 -14.92 -10.30
CA MET A 31 -14.31 -15.21 -11.65
C MET A 31 -12.80 -15.46 -11.65
N LEU A 32 -12.05 -14.59 -10.97
CA LEU A 32 -10.62 -14.78 -10.80
C LEU A 32 -10.33 -16.06 -10.03
N TYR A 33 -10.98 -16.29 -8.89
CA TYR A 33 -10.78 -17.47 -8.05
C TYR A 33 -10.91 -18.80 -8.82
N GLN A 34 -11.88 -18.91 -9.74
CA GLN A 34 -12.05 -20.12 -10.58
C GLN A 34 -10.91 -20.34 -11.57
N GLY A 35 -10.25 -19.27 -12.02
CA GLY A 35 -9.12 -19.33 -12.94
C GLY A 35 -7.77 -19.65 -12.30
N GLU A 36 -7.75 -19.95 -11.00
CA GLU A 36 -6.53 -20.18 -10.19
C GLU A 36 -5.40 -19.18 -10.51
N PRO A 37 -5.64 -17.87 -10.31
CA PRO A 37 -4.77 -16.83 -10.79
C PRO A 37 -3.55 -16.72 -9.86
N GLU A 38 -2.54 -15.95 -10.27
CA GLU A 38 -1.47 -15.60 -9.34
C GLU A 38 -2.05 -14.95 -8.08
N LEU A 39 -1.54 -15.35 -6.90
CA LEU A 39 -2.05 -14.91 -5.60
C LEU A 39 -2.17 -13.38 -5.50
N ILE A 40 -1.26 -12.64 -6.15
CA ILE A 40 -1.25 -11.18 -6.17
C ILE A 40 -2.48 -10.57 -6.85
N ALA A 41 -2.98 -11.19 -7.93
CA ALA A 41 -4.16 -10.71 -8.64
C ALA A 41 -5.42 -10.85 -7.77
N LEU A 42 -5.58 -12.00 -7.12
CA LEU A 42 -6.70 -12.24 -6.21
C LEU A 42 -6.60 -11.39 -4.93
N GLU A 43 -5.39 -11.14 -4.42
CA GLU A 43 -5.16 -10.28 -3.26
C GLU A 43 -5.54 -8.82 -3.52
N ASN A 44 -5.29 -8.31 -4.73
CA ASN A 44 -5.66 -6.93 -5.09
C ASN A 44 -7.18 -6.74 -5.07
N VAL A 45 -7.94 -7.62 -5.72
CA VAL A 45 -9.42 -7.55 -5.72
C VAL A 45 -9.96 -7.72 -4.30
N TYR A 46 -9.39 -8.64 -3.50
CA TYR A 46 -9.78 -8.80 -2.10
C TYR A 46 -9.53 -7.53 -1.24
N LYS A 47 -8.43 -6.81 -1.48
CA LYS A 47 -8.16 -5.53 -0.79
C LYS A 47 -9.22 -4.48 -1.15
N GLU A 48 -9.64 -4.41 -2.40
CA GLU A 48 -10.70 -3.50 -2.85
C GLU A 48 -12.05 -3.84 -2.21
N ILE A 49 -12.41 -5.12 -2.18
CA ILE A 49 -13.59 -5.64 -1.44
C ILE A 49 -13.55 -5.17 0.02
N ALA A 50 -12.41 -5.31 0.70
CA ALA A 50 -12.27 -4.91 2.10
C ALA A 50 -12.37 -3.38 2.32
N ILE A 51 -11.95 -2.57 1.36
CA ILE A 51 -12.12 -1.11 1.40
C ILE A 51 -13.60 -0.75 1.21
N ARG A 52 -14.25 -1.32 0.19
CA ARG A 52 -15.65 -1.04 -0.14
C ARG A 52 -16.61 -1.52 0.95
N PHE A 53 -16.40 -2.72 1.49
CA PHE A 53 -17.14 -3.23 2.63
C PHE A 53 -17.10 -2.29 3.85
N ARG A 54 -15.92 -1.76 4.19
CA ARG A 54 -15.78 -0.79 5.30
C ARG A 54 -16.56 0.49 5.04
N SER A 55 -16.60 0.96 3.79
CA SER A 55 -17.39 2.13 3.39
C SER A 55 -18.89 1.87 3.55
N VAL A 56 -19.39 0.73 3.03
CA VAL A 56 -20.81 0.35 3.16
C VAL A 56 -21.21 0.22 4.63
N LYS A 57 -20.36 -0.42 5.45
CA LYS A 57 -20.61 -0.53 6.89
C LYS A 57 -20.73 0.83 7.58
N LYS A 58 -19.87 1.80 7.20
CA LYS A 58 -19.95 3.17 7.72
C LYS A 58 -21.26 3.84 7.31
N GLN A 59 -21.68 3.69 6.05
CA GLN A 59 -22.95 4.23 5.56
C GLN A 59 -24.15 3.62 6.30
N GLN A 60 -24.13 2.32 6.59
CA GLN A 60 -25.17 1.65 7.37
C GLN A 60 -25.27 2.20 8.80
N THR A 61 -24.13 2.45 9.46
CA THR A 61 -24.11 3.09 10.79
C THR A 61 -24.69 4.50 10.73
N THR A 62 -24.27 5.31 9.76
CA THR A 62 -24.80 6.68 9.59
C THR A 62 -26.30 6.69 9.31
N ILE A 63 -26.82 5.77 8.49
CA ILE A 63 -28.27 5.65 8.25
C ILE A 63 -29.00 5.27 9.53
N ALA A 64 -28.49 4.31 10.30
CA ALA A 64 -29.10 3.90 11.56
C ALA A 64 -29.13 5.06 12.58
N GLU A 65 -28.05 5.82 12.71
CA GLU A 65 -27.98 7.01 13.57
C GLU A 65 -29.03 8.06 13.16
N ARG A 66 -29.17 8.33 11.86
CA ARG A 66 -30.18 9.27 11.34
C ARG A 66 -31.62 8.81 11.55
N LEU A 67 -31.88 7.52 11.42
CA LEU A 67 -33.20 6.94 11.71
C LEU A 67 -33.52 7.03 13.21
N ILE A 68 -32.53 6.85 14.08
CA ILE A 68 -32.69 7.08 15.54
C ILE A 68 -32.97 8.56 15.82
N GLU A 69 -32.20 9.48 15.23
CA GLU A 69 -32.38 10.93 15.40
C GLU A 69 -33.75 11.44 14.94
N SER A 70 -34.35 10.79 13.94
CA SER A 70 -35.69 11.10 13.42
C SER A 70 -36.83 10.43 14.19
N GLY A 71 -36.52 9.61 15.21
CA GLY A 71 -37.53 8.88 16.00
C GLY A 71 -38.07 7.62 15.32
N GLU A 72 -37.45 7.18 14.22
CA GLU A 72 -37.86 6.06 13.37
C GLU A 72 -37.20 4.74 13.80
N THR A 73 -37.10 4.48 15.11
CA THR A 73 -36.35 3.34 15.66
C THR A 73 -36.97 1.97 15.38
N GLU A 74 -38.26 1.92 15.07
CA GLU A 74 -39.01 0.70 14.70
C GLU A 74 -39.53 0.76 13.26
N SER A 75 -38.95 1.62 12.41
CA SER A 75 -39.40 1.76 11.02
C SER A 75 -39.00 0.56 10.15
N ALA A 76 -39.74 0.38 9.06
CA ALA A 76 -39.39 -0.57 8.01
C ALA A 76 -37.96 -0.31 7.48
N GLU A 77 -37.54 0.97 7.36
CA GLU A 77 -36.19 1.31 6.91
C GLU A 77 -35.11 0.88 7.90
N MET A 78 -35.35 1.00 9.21
CA MET A 78 -34.42 0.54 10.24
C MET A 78 -34.22 -0.98 10.13
N SER A 79 -35.31 -1.73 10.00
CA SER A 79 -35.26 -3.19 9.87
C SER A 79 -34.55 -3.62 8.57
N ALA A 80 -34.84 -2.95 7.44
CA ALA A 80 -34.21 -3.22 6.16
C ALA A 80 -32.71 -2.88 6.18
N ASN A 81 -32.31 -1.75 6.76
CA ASN A 81 -30.91 -1.38 6.89
C ASN A 81 -30.11 -2.40 7.71
N LYS A 82 -30.71 -2.95 8.78
CA LYS A 82 -30.11 -4.02 9.57
C LYS A 82 -29.95 -5.31 8.76
N GLN A 83 -31.01 -5.77 8.10
CA GLN A 83 -30.96 -7.00 7.28
C GLN A 83 -29.92 -6.91 6.15
N ILE A 84 -29.85 -5.76 5.47
CA ILE A 84 -28.83 -5.51 4.44
C ILE A 84 -27.43 -5.52 5.07
N GLY A 85 -27.25 -4.93 6.25
CA GLY A 85 -26.02 -4.99 7.02
C GLY A 85 -25.54 -6.40 7.32
N ASP A 86 -26.46 -7.25 7.80
CA ASP A 86 -26.16 -8.63 8.13
C ASP A 86 -25.80 -9.45 6.87
N LYS A 87 -26.50 -9.22 5.76
CA LYS A 87 -26.18 -9.86 4.46
C LYS A 87 -24.79 -9.45 3.97
N VAL A 88 -24.53 -8.15 3.85
CA VAL A 88 -23.23 -7.61 3.38
C VAL A 88 -22.07 -8.12 4.24
N LYS A 89 -22.28 -8.21 5.56
CA LYS A 89 -21.31 -8.78 6.50
C LYS A 89 -21.09 -10.28 6.28
N SER A 90 -22.15 -11.06 6.07
CA SER A 90 -22.06 -12.49 5.79
C SER A 90 -21.28 -12.76 4.50
N ASP A 91 -21.58 -12.02 3.43
CA ASP A 91 -20.96 -12.21 2.13
C ASP A 91 -19.47 -11.84 2.15
N TYR A 92 -19.11 -10.77 2.87
CA TYR A 92 -17.71 -10.43 3.15
C TYR A 92 -16.97 -11.57 3.85
N PHE A 93 -17.53 -12.16 4.91
CA PHE A 93 -16.88 -13.26 5.62
C PHE A 93 -16.68 -14.50 4.74
N LYS A 94 -17.68 -14.88 3.93
CA LYS A 94 -17.56 -15.99 2.98
C LYS A 94 -16.41 -15.74 1.98
N CYS A 95 -16.31 -14.53 1.45
CA CYS A 95 -15.22 -14.14 0.56
C CYS A 95 -13.85 -14.21 1.27
N SER A 96 -13.75 -13.73 2.50
CA SER A 96 -12.53 -13.79 3.31
C SER A 96 -12.07 -15.23 3.57
N GLU A 97 -12.99 -16.13 3.91
CA GLU A 97 -12.66 -17.54 4.12
C GLU A 97 -12.09 -18.19 2.85
N ARG A 98 -12.74 -17.97 1.70
CA ARG A 98 -12.24 -18.45 0.40
C ARG A 98 -10.84 -17.93 0.09
N PHE A 99 -10.60 -16.64 0.33
CA PHE A 99 -9.28 -16.04 0.11
C PHE A 99 -8.21 -16.65 1.02
N ILE A 100 -8.52 -16.88 2.30
CA ILE A 100 -7.58 -17.49 3.26
C ILE A 100 -7.23 -18.92 2.85
N VAL A 101 -8.23 -19.70 2.42
CA VAL A 101 -8.01 -21.07 1.92
C VAL A 101 -7.10 -21.05 0.69
N TYR A 102 -7.36 -20.17 -0.27
CA TYR A 102 -6.56 -20.02 -1.48
C TYR A 102 -5.10 -19.64 -1.16
N LYS A 103 -4.93 -18.63 -0.30
CA LYS A 103 -3.61 -18.18 0.16
C LYS A 103 -2.80 -19.32 0.79
N LYS A 104 -3.43 -20.17 1.60
CA LYS A 104 -2.79 -21.36 2.19
C LYS A 104 -2.39 -22.38 1.12
N LYS A 105 -3.26 -22.65 0.13
CA LYS A 105 -2.96 -23.56 -1.00
C LYS A 105 -1.69 -23.11 -1.74
N CYS A 106 -1.61 -21.83 -2.13
CA CYS A 106 -0.44 -21.29 -2.84
C CYS A 106 0.87 -21.38 -2.03
N TYR A 107 0.81 -21.31 -0.70
CA TYR A 107 2.01 -21.49 0.14
C TYR A 107 2.38 -22.97 0.34
N ALA A 108 1.42 -23.89 0.30
CA ALA A 108 1.66 -25.33 0.45
C ALA A 108 2.31 -25.95 -0.80
N GLU A 109 1.95 -25.49 -1.99
CA GLU A 109 2.49 -25.95 -3.29
C GLU A 109 3.96 -25.52 -3.53
N LYS A 110 4.49 -24.58 -2.73
CA LYS A 110 5.91 -24.18 -2.77
C LYS A 110 6.87 -25.12 -2.02
N LYS A 111 6.44 -26.32 -1.61
CA LYS A 111 7.35 -27.36 -1.09
C LYS A 111 8.18 -27.95 -2.24
N PRO A 112 9.51 -28.11 -2.10
CA PRO A 112 10.34 -28.65 -3.18
C PRO A 112 10.03 -30.14 -3.36
N SER A 113 9.37 -30.47 -4.47
CA SER A 113 9.24 -31.85 -4.96
C SER A 113 10.61 -32.34 -5.45
N SER A 114 10.83 -33.65 -5.32
CA SER A 114 12.03 -34.44 -5.61
C SER A 114 12.63 -34.29 -7.02
N ASP A 115 12.01 -33.52 -7.93
CA ASP A 115 12.50 -33.27 -9.28
C ASP A 115 13.66 -32.25 -9.34
N HIS A 116 13.94 -31.58 -8.22
CA HIS A 116 15.01 -30.57 -8.10
C HIS A 116 16.37 -31.10 -8.56
N LYS A 117 16.71 -32.38 -8.34
CA LYS A 117 18.03 -32.93 -8.75
C LYS A 117 18.19 -33.07 -10.26
N LYS A 118 17.13 -33.41 -11.00
CA LYS A 118 17.18 -33.50 -12.47
C LYS A 118 17.21 -32.12 -13.10
N LEU A 119 16.45 -31.18 -12.54
CA LEU A 119 16.45 -29.79 -12.96
C LEU A 119 17.78 -29.11 -12.64
N GLU A 120 18.39 -29.37 -11.49
CA GLU A 120 19.68 -28.79 -11.09
C GLU A 120 20.84 -29.29 -11.97
N ALA A 121 20.84 -30.57 -12.37
CA ALA A 121 21.81 -31.08 -13.33
C ALA A 121 21.67 -30.43 -14.72
N MET A 122 20.42 -30.21 -15.16
CA MET A 122 20.12 -29.53 -16.42
C MET A 122 20.49 -28.05 -16.36
N THR A 123 20.16 -27.37 -15.26
CA THR A 123 20.56 -25.99 -14.97
C THR A 123 22.07 -25.87 -14.91
N CYS A 124 22.79 -26.82 -14.31
CA CYS A 124 24.25 -26.80 -14.26
C CYS A 124 24.89 -26.97 -15.66
N ALA A 125 24.29 -27.80 -16.53
CA ALA A 125 24.70 -27.93 -17.93
C ALA A 125 24.39 -26.66 -18.74
N VAL A 126 23.20 -26.07 -18.55
CA VAL A 126 22.78 -24.84 -19.21
C VAL A 126 23.61 -23.64 -18.74
N THR A 127 23.96 -23.54 -17.46
CA THR A 127 24.87 -22.51 -16.93
C THR A 127 26.27 -22.65 -17.53
N LYS A 128 26.80 -23.86 -17.66
CA LYS A 128 28.10 -24.07 -18.32
C LYS A 128 28.08 -23.71 -19.80
N MET A 129 26.98 -24.00 -20.51
CA MET A 129 26.82 -23.54 -21.90
C MET A 129 26.60 -22.02 -21.99
N ALA A 130 25.90 -21.42 -21.02
CA ALA A 130 25.74 -19.98 -20.92
C ALA A 130 27.05 -19.27 -20.61
N ASP A 131 27.94 -19.84 -19.80
CA ASP A 131 29.29 -19.31 -19.54
C ASP A 131 30.17 -19.39 -20.79
N VAL A 132 30.09 -20.49 -21.55
CA VAL A 132 30.78 -20.63 -22.85
C VAL A 132 30.27 -19.59 -23.85
N LEU A 133 28.96 -19.37 -23.93
CA LEU A 133 28.33 -18.36 -24.80
C LEU A 133 28.56 -16.92 -24.31
N SER A 134 28.68 -16.71 -23.00
CA SER A 134 28.95 -15.40 -22.38
C SER A 134 30.40 -14.97 -22.61
N SER A 135 31.33 -15.91 -22.73
CA SER A 135 32.72 -15.61 -23.07
C SER A 135 32.87 -15.03 -24.48
N GLN A 136 31.90 -15.29 -25.37
CA GLN A 136 31.95 -14.89 -26.79
C GLN A 136 31.11 -13.63 -27.10
N ARG A 137 30.36 -13.09 -26.14
CA ARG A 137 29.45 -11.95 -26.37
C ARG A 137 29.83 -10.71 -25.54
N ASN A 138 31.12 -10.38 -25.51
CA ASN A 138 31.58 -9.06 -25.05
C ASN A 138 31.69 -8.08 -26.22
N THR A 139 30.54 -7.55 -26.66
CA THR A 139 30.47 -6.23 -27.30
C THR A 139 29.04 -5.68 -27.18
N ASN A 140 28.86 -4.82 -26.17
CA ASN A 140 27.96 -3.65 -26.20
C ASN A 140 26.46 -3.86 -26.53
N HIS A 141 25.65 -4.19 -25.53
CA HIS A 141 24.28 -3.68 -25.38
C HIS A 141 24.05 -3.52 -23.87
N GLY A 142 23.70 -2.40 -23.25
CA GLY A 142 23.08 -1.16 -23.70
C GLY A 142 22.30 -0.68 -22.48
N LEU A 143 22.86 0.31 -21.78
CA LEU A 143 22.31 0.90 -20.57
C LEU A 143 20.91 1.48 -20.80
N GLU A 144 19.83 0.72 -20.55
CA GLU A 144 18.62 1.35 -20.05
C GLU A 144 18.83 1.64 -18.56
N LYS A 145 19.46 2.79 -18.31
CA LYS A 145 19.78 3.29 -16.98
C LYS A 145 18.47 3.67 -16.29
N LEU A 146 17.82 2.69 -15.65
CA LEU A 146 16.65 2.97 -14.83
C LEU A 146 17.02 4.04 -13.80
N SER A 147 16.40 5.22 -13.95
CA SER A 147 16.64 6.41 -13.14
C SER A 147 15.92 6.24 -11.80
N VAL A 148 16.65 5.76 -10.79
CA VAL A 148 16.12 5.65 -9.43
C VAL A 148 16.15 7.04 -8.77
N PRO A 149 15.10 7.46 -8.05
CA PRO A 149 15.09 8.73 -7.34
C PRO A 149 16.22 8.76 -6.29
N ASN A 150 17.01 9.84 -6.31
CA ASN A 150 17.99 10.10 -5.25
C ASN A 150 17.26 10.56 -3.98
N TRP A 151 17.81 10.20 -2.84
CA TRP A 151 17.36 10.69 -1.54
C TRP A 151 18.26 11.81 -1.06
N ASP A 152 17.67 12.83 -0.44
CA ASP A 152 18.36 13.99 0.12
C ASP A 152 18.75 13.81 1.60
N GLY A 153 18.37 12.69 2.22
CA GLY A 153 18.66 12.40 3.62
C GLY A 153 17.67 13.03 4.60
N ILE A 154 16.57 13.63 4.12
CA ILE A 154 15.59 14.30 4.98
C ILE A 154 14.58 13.27 5.53
N ARG A 155 14.37 13.27 6.86
CA ARG A 155 13.43 12.35 7.51
C ARG A 155 12.00 12.43 6.95
N LYS A 156 11.52 13.64 6.64
CA LYS A 156 10.13 13.88 6.18
C LYS A 156 9.79 13.18 4.88
N ASN A 157 10.75 13.05 3.96
CA ASN A 157 10.50 12.43 2.66
C ASN A 157 10.98 10.98 2.60
N TYR A 158 11.67 10.48 3.65
CA TYR A 158 12.20 9.12 3.72
C TYR A 158 11.14 8.07 3.38
N ALA A 159 9.97 8.15 4.03
CA ALA A 159 8.87 7.21 3.78
C ALA A 159 8.47 7.22 2.31
N THR A 160 8.19 8.40 1.73
CA THR A 160 7.79 8.58 0.33
C THR A 160 8.85 8.05 -0.63
N TRP A 161 10.11 8.44 -0.43
CA TRP A 161 11.23 7.99 -1.24
C TRP A 161 11.41 6.46 -1.18
N LYS A 162 11.30 5.84 0.01
CA LYS A 162 11.35 4.38 0.17
C LYS A 162 10.22 3.69 -0.60
N CYS A 163 9.02 4.27 -0.62
CA CYS A 163 7.91 3.79 -1.44
C CYS A 163 8.29 3.75 -2.92
N GLU A 164 8.76 4.88 -3.43
CA GLU A 164 9.09 5.06 -4.84
C GLU A 164 10.24 4.14 -5.23
N PHE A 165 11.29 4.09 -4.42
CA PHE A 165 12.42 3.17 -4.61
C PHE A 165 11.94 1.73 -4.75
N ASN A 166 11.14 1.23 -3.80
CA ASN A 166 10.65 -0.14 -3.81
C ASN A 166 9.73 -0.41 -5.01
N TYR A 167 8.88 0.55 -5.37
CA TYR A 167 8.04 0.45 -6.57
C TYR A 167 8.88 0.27 -7.84
N TRP A 168 9.97 1.03 -8.00
CA TRP A 168 10.88 0.87 -9.14
C TRP A 168 11.61 -0.47 -9.12
N MET A 169 12.01 -0.97 -7.95
CA MET A 169 12.69 -2.26 -7.86
C MET A 169 11.76 -3.43 -8.20
N GLU A 170 10.52 -3.36 -7.76
CA GLU A 170 9.49 -4.37 -8.03
C GLU A 170 9.04 -4.34 -9.49
N LYS A 171 8.75 -3.15 -10.03
CA LYS A 171 8.29 -2.96 -11.41
C LYS A 171 9.24 -3.56 -12.45
N TYR A 172 10.54 -3.46 -12.20
CA TYR A 172 11.58 -3.97 -13.12
C TYR A 172 12.20 -5.28 -12.63
N LYS A 173 11.60 -5.93 -11.63
CA LYS A 173 12.01 -7.23 -11.08
C LYS A 173 13.53 -7.31 -10.84
N GLN A 174 14.10 -6.26 -10.27
CA GLN A 174 15.54 -6.18 -10.02
C GLN A 174 15.90 -7.21 -8.95
N ASP A 175 17.01 -7.93 -9.14
CA ASP A 175 17.52 -8.85 -8.14
C ASP A 175 18.03 -8.09 -6.90
N LYS A 176 18.17 -8.79 -5.77
CA LYS A 176 18.51 -8.17 -4.48
C LYS A 176 19.88 -7.47 -4.49
N ASP A 177 20.83 -7.94 -5.30
CA ASP A 177 22.17 -7.36 -5.36
C ASP A 177 22.15 -6.06 -6.17
N GLU A 178 21.44 -6.04 -7.29
CA GLU A 178 21.22 -4.82 -8.08
C GLU A 178 20.41 -3.78 -7.29
N GLN A 179 19.41 -4.20 -6.52
CA GLN A 179 18.69 -3.32 -5.59
C GLN A 179 19.64 -2.68 -4.57
N LEU A 180 20.57 -3.45 -3.99
CA LEU A 180 21.53 -2.94 -3.02
C LEU A 180 22.51 -1.94 -3.65
N GLN A 181 23.01 -2.21 -4.86
CA GLN A 181 23.89 -1.27 -5.57
C GLN A 181 23.17 0.03 -5.92
N ARG A 182 21.91 -0.07 -6.34
CA ARG A 182 21.06 1.11 -6.62
C ARG A 182 20.74 1.90 -5.36
N LEU A 183 20.47 1.22 -4.25
CA LEU A 183 20.24 1.88 -2.96
C LEU A 183 21.46 2.70 -2.56
N ARG A 184 22.67 2.12 -2.63
CA ARG A 184 23.92 2.84 -2.33
C ARG A 184 24.14 4.07 -3.21
N LYS A 185 23.74 4.01 -4.49
CA LYS A 185 23.83 5.14 -5.43
C LYS A 185 22.79 6.22 -5.16
N ALA A 186 21.61 5.84 -4.66
CA ALA A 186 20.52 6.76 -4.35
C ALA A 186 20.72 7.53 -3.04
N LEU A 187 21.62 7.07 -2.15
CA LEU A 187 21.94 7.78 -0.92
C LEU A 187 22.79 9.04 -1.17
N PRO A 188 22.67 10.10 -0.32
CA PRO A 188 23.48 11.29 -0.45
C PRO A 188 24.98 10.96 -0.34
N LYS A 189 25.77 11.46 -1.28
CA LYS A 189 27.23 11.30 -1.26
C LYS A 189 27.80 11.91 0.02
N ASN A 190 28.77 11.21 0.62
CA ASN A 190 29.45 11.62 1.86
C ASN A 190 28.55 11.75 3.09
N SER A 191 27.33 11.20 3.06
CA SER A 191 26.46 11.12 4.25
C SER A 191 26.97 10.07 5.23
N PHE A 192 26.86 10.35 6.54
CA PHE A 192 27.09 9.36 7.60
C PHE A 192 26.34 8.05 7.33
N TRP A 193 25.08 8.14 6.90
CA TRP A 193 24.25 6.97 6.63
C TRP A 193 24.65 6.20 5.37
N ALA A 194 25.20 6.89 4.36
CA ALA A 194 25.79 6.22 3.19
C ALA A 194 26.99 5.34 3.61
N ASN A 195 27.80 5.82 4.56
CA ASN A 195 28.91 5.05 5.11
C ASN A 195 28.45 3.85 5.96
N GLN A 196 27.33 3.99 6.68
CA GLN A 196 26.73 2.88 7.45
C GLN A 196 26.10 1.81 6.54
N VAL A 197 25.49 2.21 5.42
CA VAL A 197 24.87 1.28 4.46
C VAL A 197 25.91 0.59 3.56
N ARG A 198 27.03 1.24 3.28
CA ARG A 198 28.12 0.71 2.43
C ARG A 198 28.56 -0.72 2.77
N PRO A 199 28.82 -1.10 4.04
CA PRO A 199 29.23 -2.46 4.41
C PRO A 199 28.11 -3.51 4.39
N SER A 200 26.84 -3.12 4.20
CA SER A 200 25.71 -4.07 4.19
C SER A 200 25.88 -5.10 3.08
N GLN A 201 25.71 -6.39 3.37
CA GLN A 201 25.80 -7.46 2.36
C GLN A 201 24.47 -7.72 1.67
N THR A 202 23.36 -7.33 2.29
CA THR A 202 22.02 -7.51 1.74
C THR A 202 21.22 -6.21 1.76
N ILE A 203 20.26 -6.11 0.85
CA ILE A 203 19.30 -4.99 0.81
C ILE A 203 18.51 -4.87 2.13
N ASP A 204 18.20 -6.00 2.76
CA ASP A 204 17.45 -6.06 4.02
C ASP A 204 18.24 -5.46 5.19
N GLN A 205 19.56 -5.72 5.25
CA GLN A 205 20.45 -5.08 6.23
C GLN A 205 20.54 -3.57 6.02
N ALA A 206 20.66 -3.13 4.78
CA ALA A 206 20.70 -1.71 4.44
C ALA A 206 19.42 -0.99 4.85
N TRP A 207 18.26 -1.58 4.58
CA TRP A 207 16.98 -1.04 5.03
C TRP A 207 16.86 -1.00 6.54
N LYS A 208 17.29 -2.04 7.25
CA LYS A 208 17.26 -2.07 8.71
C LYS A 208 18.02 -0.89 9.33
N ILE A 209 19.19 -0.55 8.79
CA ILE A 209 19.98 0.61 9.24
C ILE A 209 19.19 1.91 9.06
N LEU A 210 18.63 2.11 7.87
CA LEU A 210 17.88 3.33 7.55
C LEU A 210 16.57 3.42 8.33
N ASP A 211 15.84 2.32 8.48
CA ASP A 211 14.56 2.26 9.19
C ASP A 211 14.73 2.51 10.69
N THR A 212 15.83 2.06 11.28
CA THR A 212 16.13 2.30 12.69
C THR A 212 16.22 3.79 12.99
N GLU A 213 16.84 4.56 12.09
CA GLU A 213 16.91 6.00 12.28
C GLU A 213 15.67 6.70 11.74
N PHE A 214 15.35 6.54 10.46
CA PHE A 214 14.40 7.36 9.71
C PHE A 214 12.97 6.80 9.67
N GLY A 215 12.79 5.51 9.96
CA GLY A 215 11.47 4.88 10.11
C GLY A 215 10.79 5.18 11.45
N ASP A 216 11.50 5.76 12.41
CA ASP A 216 10.95 6.15 13.71
C ASP A 216 9.91 7.28 13.56
N GLN A 217 8.64 6.89 13.68
CA GLN A 217 7.47 7.78 13.60
C GLN A 217 7.42 8.81 14.72
N ARG A 218 7.92 8.49 15.93
CA ARG A 218 7.92 9.43 17.06
C ARG A 218 8.89 10.57 16.79
N LYS A 219 10.11 10.24 16.35
CA LYS A 219 11.10 11.26 15.94
C LYS A 219 10.60 12.14 14.80
N LEU A 220 9.83 11.58 13.86
CA LEU A 220 9.18 12.37 12.80
C LEU A 220 8.13 13.33 13.38
N MET A 221 7.24 12.83 14.24
CA MET A 221 6.22 13.64 14.90
C MET A 221 6.81 14.77 15.73
N ASP A 222 7.82 14.48 16.54
CA ASP A 222 8.48 15.48 17.39
C ASP A 222 9.12 16.58 16.54
N GLY A 223 9.73 16.21 15.40
CA GLY A 223 10.26 17.17 14.44
C GLY A 223 9.18 18.05 13.81
N LEU A 224 8.06 17.45 13.38
CA LEU A 224 6.92 18.18 12.80
C LEU A 224 6.26 19.11 13.82
N LEU A 225 6.05 18.64 15.05
CA LEU A 225 5.50 19.44 16.14
C LEU A 225 6.41 20.62 16.47
N LYS A 226 7.72 20.39 16.58
CA LYS A 226 8.70 21.46 16.79
C LYS A 226 8.62 22.52 15.70
N GLU A 227 8.48 22.12 14.44
CA GLU A 227 8.33 23.08 13.34
C GLU A 227 7.01 23.86 13.41
N ILE A 228 5.90 23.19 13.72
CA ILE A 228 4.59 23.83 13.91
C ILE A 228 4.66 24.87 15.05
N THR A 229 5.28 24.52 16.18
CA THR A 229 5.44 25.43 17.32
C THR A 229 6.33 26.64 17.02
N ASN A 230 7.22 26.53 16.03
CA ASN A 230 8.12 27.61 15.62
C ASN A 230 7.55 28.45 14.47
N LEU A 231 6.31 28.19 14.02
CA LEU A 231 5.67 29.01 13.00
C LEU A 231 5.45 30.43 13.54
N LYS A 232 5.87 31.42 12.77
CA LYS A 232 5.75 32.83 13.15
C LYS A 232 4.27 33.23 13.29
N PRO A 233 3.95 34.19 14.16
CA PRO A 233 2.61 34.78 14.23
C PRO A 233 2.17 35.27 12.85
N ILE A 234 0.97 34.88 12.45
CA ILE A 234 0.41 35.19 11.13
C ILE A 234 -0.41 36.47 11.20
N LYS A 235 -0.25 37.31 10.18
CA LYS A 235 -1.12 38.45 9.95
C LYS A 235 -2.52 37.94 9.60
N SER A 236 -3.56 38.56 10.15
CA SER A 236 -4.97 38.14 9.97
C SER A 236 -5.51 38.32 8.54
N ASP A 237 -4.65 38.58 7.55
CA ASP A 237 -5.06 38.67 6.15
C ASP A 237 -5.28 37.28 5.54
N SER A 238 -6.25 37.20 4.63
CA SER A 238 -6.70 35.94 4.01
C SER A 238 -5.56 35.18 3.32
N THR A 239 -4.60 35.90 2.72
CA THR A 239 -3.47 35.29 2.00
C THR A 239 -2.52 34.61 2.97
N SER A 240 -2.19 35.26 4.08
CA SER A 240 -1.30 34.72 5.11
C SER A 240 -1.95 33.53 5.85
N LEU A 241 -3.26 33.60 6.13
CA LEU A 241 -4.04 32.49 6.68
C LEU A 241 -4.10 31.29 5.73
N SER A 242 -4.30 31.53 4.43
CA SER A 242 -4.33 30.47 3.42
C SER A 242 -2.97 29.77 3.29
N ARG A 243 -1.87 30.52 3.31
CA ARG A 243 -0.51 29.93 3.31
C ARG A 243 -0.27 29.09 4.55
N TYR A 244 -0.68 29.58 5.72
CA TYR A 244 -0.55 28.81 6.96
C TYR A 244 -1.36 27.52 6.93
N ALA A 245 -2.61 27.57 6.48
CA ALA A 245 -3.45 26.38 6.33
C ALA A 245 -2.80 25.35 5.38
N ALA A 246 -2.24 25.80 4.26
CA ALA A 246 -1.49 24.93 3.34
C ALA A 246 -0.25 24.31 4.00
N THR A 247 0.49 25.07 4.82
CA THR A 247 1.64 24.57 5.59
C THR A 247 1.22 23.49 6.58
N ILE A 248 0.16 23.70 7.36
CA ILE A 248 -0.37 22.71 8.31
C ILE A 248 -0.86 21.45 7.58
N LEU A 249 -1.61 21.61 6.49
CA LEU A 249 -2.05 20.49 5.64
C LEU A 249 -0.86 19.69 5.09
N GLY A 250 0.24 20.35 4.75
CA GLY A 250 1.49 19.71 4.35
C GLY A 250 2.06 18.80 5.44
N PHE A 251 2.11 19.28 6.69
CA PHE A 251 2.57 18.47 7.82
C PHE A 251 1.67 17.26 8.09
N VAL A 252 0.34 17.44 8.04
CA VAL A 252 -0.64 16.35 8.20
C VAL A 252 -0.49 15.30 7.09
N SER A 253 -0.22 15.74 5.86
CA SER A 253 -0.01 14.84 4.72
C SER A 253 1.27 14.02 4.86
N ILE A 254 2.37 14.63 5.34
CA ILE A 254 3.63 13.92 5.64
C ILE A 254 3.40 12.86 6.71
N TRP A 255 2.66 13.20 7.76
CA TRP A 255 2.32 12.27 8.84
C TRP A 255 1.47 11.10 8.34
N SER A 256 0.38 11.36 7.61
CA SER A 256 -0.50 10.32 7.08
C SER A 256 0.26 9.31 6.21
N LYS A 257 1.15 9.79 5.33
CA LYS A 257 2.00 8.91 4.50
C LYS A 257 2.97 8.04 5.30
N SER A 258 3.35 8.48 6.50
CA SER A 258 4.22 7.72 7.41
C SER A 258 3.48 6.69 8.26
N VAL A 259 2.16 6.83 8.46
CA VAL A 259 1.35 6.00 9.38
C VAL A 259 0.59 4.87 8.67
N VAL A 260 0.29 5.01 7.37
CA VAL A 260 -0.53 4.04 6.60
C VAL A 260 0.27 2.78 6.18
N ARG A 261 1.24 2.32 6.96
CA ARG A 261 2.06 1.14 6.66
C ARG A 261 2.35 0.29 7.88
#